data_AF-A0AA38KFY6-F1
#
_entry.id   AF-A0AA38KFY6-F1
#
_cell.length_a   1.000
_cell.length_b   1.000
_cell.length_c   1.000
_cell.angle_alpha   90.00
_cell.angle_beta   90.00
_cell.angle_gamma   90.00
#
_symmetry.space_group_name_H-M   'P 1'
#
loop_
_entity.id
_entity.type
_entity.pdbx_description
1 polymer ?
#
loop_
_entity_poly.entity_id
_entity_poly.type
_entity_poly.pdbx_seq_one_letter_code
_entity_poly.pdbx_strand_id
1 'polypeptide(L)'
;KLSQVSYLEWNPWDGPIAGDKHYKISFKWNTNFGEPGAFLITNKHPREFFLKSLTIDVPGGAKLGFRCNSWITPEQIDKNDRVFFSNKSHLPDETPEGLKALRSPDLIQLRGTGTEQRKDSDRIYDYDVYNDLGNPDKDPKLRREVIGGSEDLPYPRRCRTGRPPTKT
;
A
#
# COMPACT_ATOMS: atom_id res chain seq x y z
N LYS A 1 -5.10 20.42 3.89
CA LYS A 1 -6.26 20.86 3.06
C LYS A 1 -6.47 19.80 1.98
N LEU A 2 -7.70 19.56 1.56
CA LEU A 2 -8.00 18.69 0.41
C LEU A 2 -8.54 19.53 -0.74
N SER A 3 -8.22 19.16 -1.97
CA SER A 3 -8.82 19.73 -3.17
C SER A 3 -10.25 19.21 -3.36
N GLN A 4 -10.95 19.70 -4.39
CA GLN A 4 -12.13 18.99 -4.88
C GLN A 4 -11.74 17.61 -5.41
N VAL A 5 -12.66 16.65 -5.30
CA VAL A 5 -12.49 15.32 -5.90
C VAL A 5 -12.54 15.45 -7.41
N SER A 6 -11.56 14.83 -8.08
CA SER A 6 -11.52 14.71 -9.54
C SER A 6 -11.75 13.26 -9.92
N TYR A 7 -12.51 13.07 -11.00
CA TYR A 7 -12.79 11.75 -11.55
C TYR A 7 -12.04 11.60 -12.86
N LEU A 8 -11.51 10.40 -13.05
CA LEU A 8 -10.92 9.99 -14.30
C LEU A 8 -12.00 9.28 -15.12
N GLU A 9 -12.24 9.75 -16.34
CA GLU A 9 -13.10 9.02 -17.26
C GLU A 9 -12.34 7.81 -17.79
N TRP A 10 -12.78 6.63 -17.34
CA TRP A 10 -12.23 5.35 -17.75
C TRP A 10 -13.38 4.47 -18.24
N ASN A 11 -13.18 3.82 -19.39
CA ASN A 11 -14.08 2.79 -19.87
C ASN A 11 -13.90 1.48 -19.08
N PRO A 12 -14.91 1.05 -18.29
CA PRO A 12 -14.82 -0.16 -17.46
C PRO A 12 -14.77 -1.48 -18.27
N TRP A 13 -15.03 -1.40 -19.58
CA TRP A 13 -15.01 -2.55 -20.48
C TRP A 13 -13.67 -2.73 -21.20
N ASP A 14 -12.72 -1.83 -20.99
CA ASP A 14 -11.38 -1.98 -21.53
C ASP A 14 -10.72 -3.21 -20.90
N GLY A 15 -10.40 -4.21 -21.72
CA GLY A 15 -9.65 -5.38 -21.31
C GLY A 15 -8.23 -5.03 -20.84
N PRO A 16 -7.51 -5.98 -20.22
CA PRO A 16 -6.11 -5.80 -19.88
C PRO A 16 -5.31 -5.47 -21.14
N ILE A 17 -4.41 -4.50 -21.04
CA ILE A 17 -3.55 -4.08 -22.15
C ILE A 17 -2.13 -4.57 -21.84
N ALA A 18 -1.46 -5.10 -22.86
CA ALA A 18 -0.03 -5.37 -22.80
C ALA A 18 0.75 -4.05 -22.89
N GLY A 19 0.70 -3.22 -21.84
CA GLY A 19 1.42 -1.96 -21.76
C GLY A 19 0.75 -0.88 -20.90
N ASP A 20 1.32 0.31 -20.94
CA ASP A 20 0.90 1.44 -20.12
C ASP A 20 -0.15 2.28 -20.83
N LYS A 21 -1.27 2.53 -20.16
CA LYS A 21 -2.24 3.54 -20.58
C LYS A 21 -2.03 4.82 -19.79
N HIS A 22 -2.11 5.94 -20.52
CA HIS A 22 -2.01 7.27 -19.95
C HIS A 22 -3.38 7.94 -20.03
N TYR A 23 -3.82 8.51 -18.92
CA TYR A 23 -5.07 9.22 -18.83
C TYR A 23 -4.82 10.66 -18.41
N LYS A 24 -5.59 11.58 -18.97
CA LYS A 24 -5.56 12.99 -18.58
C LYS A 24 -6.56 13.20 -17.46
N ILE A 25 -6.16 13.96 -16.45
CA ILE A 25 -7.01 14.37 -15.34
C ILE A 25 -6.69 15.82 -14.98
N SER A 26 -7.71 16.57 -14.58
CA SER A 26 -7.59 17.95 -14.14
C SER A 26 -8.07 18.08 -12.70
N PHE A 27 -7.32 18.79 -11.87
CA PHE A 27 -7.69 19.06 -10.49
C PHE A 27 -7.97 20.55 -10.31
N LYS A 28 -8.91 20.87 -9.42
CA LYS A 28 -9.23 22.24 -9.03
C LYS A 28 -8.91 22.44 -7.56
N TRP A 29 -8.03 23.39 -7.26
CA TRP A 29 -7.67 23.76 -5.89
C TRP A 29 -7.52 25.28 -5.75
N ASN A 30 -7.71 25.79 -4.54
CA ASN A 30 -7.61 27.23 -4.24
C ASN A 30 -6.14 27.69 -4.27
N THR A 31 -5.85 28.95 -4.64
CA THR A 31 -4.49 29.50 -4.63
C THR A 31 -3.81 29.43 -3.26
N ASN A 32 -4.58 29.49 -2.17
CA ASN A 32 -4.08 29.34 -0.81
C ASN A 32 -3.79 27.88 -0.38
N PHE A 33 -3.99 26.91 -1.28
CA PHE A 33 -3.73 25.49 -1.03
C PHE A 33 -2.23 25.22 -0.83
N GLY A 34 -1.38 26.02 -1.47
CA GLY A 34 0.06 25.77 -1.56
C GLY A 34 0.37 24.74 -2.65
N GLU A 35 1.55 24.13 -2.55
CA GLU A 35 1.96 23.05 -3.45
C GLU A 35 1.37 21.72 -3.00
N PRO A 36 0.73 20.93 -3.90
CA PRO A 36 0.30 19.57 -3.55
C PRO A 36 1.48 18.69 -3.15
N GLY A 37 1.38 17.99 -2.02
CA GLY A 37 2.44 17.09 -1.55
C GLY A 37 2.05 15.60 -1.54
N ALA A 38 0.76 15.32 -1.67
CA ALA A 38 0.20 13.97 -1.72
C ALA A 38 -1.14 13.99 -2.47
N PHE A 39 -1.58 12.82 -2.93
CA PHE A 39 -2.95 12.62 -3.39
C PHE A 39 -3.53 11.34 -2.82
N LEU A 40 -4.86 11.31 -2.71
CA LEU A 40 -5.65 10.15 -2.36
C LEU A 40 -6.28 9.57 -3.64
N ILE A 41 -6.34 8.25 -3.73
CA ILE A 41 -7.01 7.56 -4.82
C ILE A 41 -7.91 6.44 -4.28
N THR A 42 -9.11 6.41 -4.81
CA THR A 42 -10.11 5.36 -4.57
C THR A 42 -10.39 4.66 -5.90
N ASN A 43 -10.28 3.33 -5.93
CA ASN A 43 -10.62 2.57 -7.13
C ASN A 43 -12.10 2.15 -7.08
N LYS A 44 -12.94 2.87 -7.81
CA LYS A 44 -14.37 2.54 -7.97
C LYS A 44 -14.65 1.47 -9.02
N HIS A 45 -13.62 1.01 -9.73
CA HIS A 45 -13.74 -0.04 -10.74
C HIS A 45 -13.71 -1.42 -10.07
N PRO A 46 -14.48 -2.42 -10.58
CA PRO A 46 -14.54 -3.76 -9.98
C PRO A 46 -13.25 -4.57 -10.04
N ARG A 47 -12.25 -4.12 -10.82
CA ARG A 47 -10.93 -4.77 -10.96
C ARG A 47 -9.83 -3.85 -10.48
N GLU A 48 -8.82 -4.45 -9.87
CA GLU A 48 -7.57 -3.77 -9.54
C GLU A 48 -6.81 -3.34 -10.79
N PHE A 49 -6.00 -2.30 -10.65
CA PHE A 49 -5.06 -1.86 -11.67
C PHE A 49 -3.73 -1.46 -11.02
N PHE A 50 -2.65 -1.53 -11.79
CA PHE A 50 -1.33 -1.12 -11.34
C PHE A 50 -1.09 0.37 -11.67
N LEU A 51 -1.07 1.22 -10.64
CA LEU A 51 -0.80 2.64 -10.79
C LEU A 51 0.72 2.86 -10.82
N LYS A 52 1.23 3.34 -11.96
CA LYS A 52 2.66 3.65 -12.13
C LYS A 52 3.04 5.00 -11.54
N SER A 53 2.37 6.06 -11.97
CA SER A 53 2.71 7.42 -11.56
C SER A 53 1.57 8.40 -11.80
N LEU A 54 1.70 9.58 -11.18
CA LEU A 54 0.95 10.78 -11.51
C LEU A 54 1.95 11.91 -11.76
N THR A 55 1.71 12.72 -12.79
CA THR A 55 2.45 13.95 -13.06
C THR A 55 1.44 15.08 -13.17
N ILE A 56 1.62 16.14 -12.37
CA ILE A 56 0.76 17.32 -12.38
C ILE A 56 1.58 18.50 -12.91
N ASP A 57 1.12 19.11 -14.00
CA ASP A 57 1.60 20.40 -14.45
C ASP A 57 0.97 21.49 -13.57
N VAL A 58 1.79 22.26 -12.84
CA VAL A 58 1.30 23.31 -11.94
C VAL A 58 1.49 24.71 -12.56
N PRO A 59 0.69 25.71 -12.14
CA PRO A 59 0.89 27.09 -12.60
C PRO A 59 2.32 27.56 -12.38
N GLY A 60 2.89 28.23 -13.38
CA GLY A 60 4.33 28.60 -13.40
C GLY A 60 5.23 27.61 -14.15
N GLY A 61 4.67 26.54 -14.74
CA GLY A 61 5.37 25.65 -15.66
C GLY A 61 6.19 24.54 -14.98
N ALA A 62 6.13 24.44 -13.65
CA ALA A 62 6.75 23.34 -12.91
C ALA A 62 5.92 22.05 -13.06
N LYS A 63 6.59 20.90 -12.90
CA LYS A 63 5.96 19.58 -12.91
C LYS A 63 6.17 18.90 -11.57
N LEU A 64 5.08 18.44 -10.98
CA LEU A 64 5.10 17.68 -9.74
C LEU A 64 4.89 16.19 -10.05
N GLY A 65 5.90 15.38 -9.70
CA GLY A 65 5.89 13.95 -9.94
C GLY A 65 5.57 13.13 -8.69
N PHE A 66 4.81 12.06 -8.89
CA PHE A 66 4.48 11.05 -7.90
C PHE A 66 4.79 9.67 -8.48
N ARG A 67 5.74 8.95 -7.89
CA ARG A 67 6.07 7.58 -8.27
C ARG A 67 5.30 6.60 -7.38
N CYS A 68 4.31 5.94 -7.96
CA CYS A 68 3.35 5.13 -7.20
C CYS A 68 3.74 3.65 -7.18
N ASN A 69 3.91 3.06 -8.37
CA ASN A 69 4.25 1.65 -8.60
C ASN A 69 3.53 0.67 -7.64
N SER A 70 2.20 0.74 -7.61
CA SER A 70 1.42 -0.06 -6.68
C SER A 70 0.07 -0.47 -7.26
N TRP A 71 -0.37 -1.68 -6.91
CA TRP A 71 -1.72 -2.14 -7.18
C TRP A 71 -2.73 -1.35 -6.36
N ILE A 72 -3.79 -0.88 -7.02
CA ILE A 72 -4.92 -0.18 -6.40
C ILE A 72 -6.12 -1.13 -6.40
N THR A 73 -6.38 -1.70 -5.23
CA THR A 73 -7.48 -2.64 -5.00
C THR A 73 -8.83 -1.91 -5.08
N PRO A 74 -9.88 -2.55 -5.64
CA PRO A 74 -11.24 -2.03 -5.64
C PRO A 74 -11.74 -1.65 -4.23
N GLU A 75 -12.52 -0.57 -4.14
CA GLU A 75 -13.09 -0.09 -2.87
C GLU A 75 -14.03 -1.09 -2.19
N GLN A 76 -14.56 -2.05 -2.96
CA GLN A 76 -15.40 -3.13 -2.47
C GLN A 76 -14.61 -4.14 -1.62
N ILE A 77 -13.29 -4.22 -1.80
CA ILE A 77 -12.38 -5.12 -1.07
C ILE A 77 -11.66 -4.36 0.06
N ASP A 78 -11.13 -3.16 -0.22
CA ASP A 78 -10.52 -2.28 0.77
C ASP A 78 -11.15 -0.88 0.70
N LYS A 79 -11.84 -0.49 1.76
CA LYS A 79 -12.55 0.79 1.84
C LYS A 79 -11.63 1.98 2.12
N ASN A 80 -10.36 1.74 2.42
CA ASN A 80 -9.41 2.80 2.72
C ASN A 80 -8.89 3.43 1.44
N ASP A 81 -8.89 4.76 1.39
CA ASP A 81 -8.22 5.49 0.32
C ASP A 81 -6.72 5.22 0.34
N ARG A 82 -6.15 5.07 -0.84
CA ARG A 82 -4.70 4.90 -1.00
C ARG A 82 -4.05 6.27 -1.10
N VAL A 83 -3.07 6.54 -0.23
CA VAL A 83 -2.26 7.76 -0.32
C VAL A 83 -0.98 7.52 -1.12
N PHE A 84 -0.58 8.50 -1.92
CA PHE A 84 0.73 8.58 -2.56
C PHE A 84 1.33 9.97 -2.35
N PHE A 85 2.61 10.01 -2.00
CA PHE A 85 3.35 11.24 -1.75
C PHE A 85 4.15 11.67 -2.98
N SER A 86 4.45 12.96 -3.08
CA SER A 86 5.33 13.49 -4.13
C SER A 86 6.73 12.91 -4.00
N ASN A 87 7.52 13.00 -5.06
CA ASN A 87 8.90 12.49 -5.08
C ASN A 87 9.89 13.28 -4.18
N LYS A 88 9.41 14.26 -3.40
CA LYS A 88 10.23 15.02 -2.46
C LYS A 88 10.50 14.19 -1.21
N SER A 89 11.76 14.17 -0.78
CA SER A 89 12.19 13.41 0.40
C SER A 89 12.24 14.32 1.63
N HIS A 90 11.75 13.80 2.75
CA HIS A 90 11.71 14.52 4.03
C HIS A 90 12.07 13.57 5.17
N LEU A 91 12.98 13.99 6.05
CA LEU A 91 13.13 13.37 7.37
C LEU A 91 11.82 13.47 8.16
N PRO A 92 11.60 12.63 9.19
CA PRO A 92 10.38 12.70 9.99
C PRO A 92 10.07 14.13 10.50
N ASP A 93 11.07 14.81 11.06
CA ASP A 93 10.92 16.16 11.64
C ASP A 93 10.79 17.27 10.58
N GLU A 94 11.21 16.99 9.34
CA GLU A 94 11.12 17.90 8.20
C GLU A 94 9.84 17.67 7.37
N THR A 95 8.98 16.74 7.78
CA THR A 95 7.72 16.46 7.07
C THR A 95 6.85 17.72 7.08
N PRO A 96 6.42 18.23 5.91
CA PRO A 96 5.53 19.39 5.85
C PRO A 96 4.26 19.15 6.68
N GLU A 97 3.83 20.16 7.43
CA GLU A 97 2.73 20.04 8.40
C GLU A 97 1.46 19.46 7.77
N GLY A 98 1.13 19.88 6.54
CA GLY A 98 -0.01 19.38 5.79
C GLY A 98 0.04 17.89 5.40
N LEU A 99 1.20 17.24 5.50
CA LEU A 99 1.41 15.83 5.17
C LEU A 99 1.53 14.93 6.39
N LYS A 100 1.78 15.47 7.58
CA LYS A 100 1.93 14.66 8.82
C LYS A 100 0.67 13.84 9.10
N ALA A 101 -0.51 14.44 8.88
CA ALA A 101 -1.81 13.78 9.05
C ALA A 101 -2.07 12.65 8.03
N LEU A 102 -1.28 12.53 6.97
CA LEU A 102 -1.35 11.43 6.01
C LEU A 102 -0.23 10.40 6.25
N ARG A 103 0.97 10.88 6.61
CA ARG A 103 2.15 10.03 6.84
C ARG A 103 1.95 9.06 7.99
N SER A 104 1.48 9.54 9.14
CA SER A 104 1.35 8.67 10.33
C SER A 104 0.27 7.59 10.15
N PRO A 105 -0.94 7.88 9.64
CA PRO A 105 -1.94 6.85 9.37
C PRO A 105 -1.50 5.81 8.33
N ASP A 106 -0.85 6.21 7.23
CA ASP A 106 -0.34 5.26 6.23
C ASP A 106 0.66 4.29 6.84
N LEU A 107 1.59 4.78 7.70
CA LEU A 107 2.51 3.92 8.43
C LEU A 107 1.81 2.96 9.42
N ILE A 108 0.74 3.42 10.08
CA ILE A 108 -0.05 2.56 10.98
C ILE A 108 -0.75 1.46 10.17
N GLN A 109 -1.36 1.81 9.04
CA GLN A 109 -2.00 0.85 8.15
C GLN A 109 -1.00 -0.20 7.61
N LEU A 110 0.22 0.21 7.27
CA LEU A 110 1.29 -0.68 6.83
C LEU A 110 1.76 -1.65 7.93
N ARG A 111 1.62 -1.31 9.21
CA ARG A 111 1.97 -2.23 10.33
C ARG A 111 0.83 -3.21 10.65
N GLY A 112 -0.41 -2.80 10.46
CA GLY A 112 -1.58 -3.59 10.82
C GLY A 112 -1.71 -3.83 12.33
N THR A 113 -2.51 -4.83 12.72
CA THR A 113 -2.80 -5.15 14.13
C THR A 113 -2.00 -6.34 14.67
N GLY A 114 -1.34 -7.10 13.77
CA GLY A 114 -0.60 -8.33 14.11
C GLY A 114 -1.47 -9.56 14.37
N THR A 115 -2.77 -9.54 14.05
CA THR A 115 -3.69 -10.63 14.44
C THR A 115 -4.26 -11.42 13.25
N GLU A 116 -4.62 -10.77 12.15
CA GLU A 116 -5.42 -11.40 11.09
C GLU A 116 -4.56 -12.24 10.13
N GLN A 117 -5.18 -13.17 9.40
CA GLN A 117 -4.54 -13.82 8.27
C GLN A 117 -4.34 -12.82 7.12
N ARG A 118 -3.17 -12.85 6.49
CA ARG A 118 -2.86 -11.97 5.35
C ARG A 118 -3.67 -12.36 4.11
N LYS A 119 -4.21 -11.35 3.43
CA LYS A 119 -4.89 -11.45 2.13
C LYS A 119 -3.98 -10.96 1.01
N ASP A 120 -4.28 -11.35 -0.23
CA ASP A 120 -3.48 -10.99 -1.41
C ASP A 120 -3.37 -9.47 -1.63
N SER A 121 -4.41 -8.73 -1.25
CA SER A 121 -4.46 -7.26 -1.34
C SER A 121 -3.80 -6.54 -0.15
N ASP A 122 -3.43 -7.26 0.92
CA ASP A 122 -2.89 -6.63 2.12
C ASP A 122 -1.51 -6.02 1.83
N ARG A 123 -1.28 -4.83 2.37
CA ARG A 123 0.04 -4.16 2.41
C ARG A 123 0.60 -4.14 3.83
N ILE A 124 0.24 -5.15 4.63
CA ILE A 124 0.60 -5.22 6.06
C ILE A 124 1.92 -5.97 6.19
N TYR A 125 2.90 -5.31 6.82
CA TYR A 125 4.23 -5.83 7.09
C TYR A 125 4.41 -6.02 8.58
N ASP A 126 4.65 -7.26 8.98
CA ASP A 126 4.85 -7.64 10.36
C ASP A 126 5.74 -8.90 10.42
N TYR A 127 6.18 -9.27 11.62
CA TYR A 127 7.20 -10.28 11.84
C TYR A 127 6.63 -11.53 12.49
N ASP A 128 7.24 -12.67 12.16
CA ASP A 128 6.93 -13.95 12.78
C ASP A 128 8.17 -14.86 12.72
N VAL A 129 8.14 -15.97 13.45
CA VAL A 129 9.22 -16.98 13.50
C VAL A 129 9.05 -18.01 12.37
N TYR A 130 10.07 -18.82 12.14
CA TYR A 130 9.99 -19.92 11.16
C TYR A 130 9.33 -21.13 11.81
N ASN A 131 8.01 -21.05 11.96
CA ASN A 131 7.11 -22.13 12.41
C ASN A 131 6.32 -22.76 11.25
N ASP A 132 6.60 -22.36 10.00
CA ASP A 132 5.83 -22.73 8.81
C ASP A 132 6.61 -23.60 7.82
N LEU A 133 7.72 -24.19 8.25
CA LEU A 133 8.55 -25.10 7.43
C LEU A 133 8.09 -26.56 7.51
N GLY A 134 7.48 -26.96 8.62
CA GLY A 134 7.00 -28.33 8.85
C GLY A 134 5.57 -28.56 8.35
N ASN A 135 5.18 -29.82 8.22
CA ASN A 135 3.80 -30.21 7.92
C ASN A 135 3.35 -31.44 8.72
N PRO A 136 3.28 -31.35 10.06
CA PRO A 136 2.96 -32.48 10.94
C PRO A 136 1.53 -33.02 10.78
N ASP A 137 0.58 -32.18 10.36
CA ASP A 137 -0.81 -32.61 10.08
C ASP A 137 -0.90 -33.59 8.90
N LYS A 138 0.06 -33.55 7.96
CA LYS A 138 0.15 -34.48 6.83
C LYS A 138 0.89 -35.77 7.20
N ASP A 139 2.02 -35.64 7.88
CA ASP A 139 2.84 -36.76 8.35
C ASP A 139 3.69 -36.29 9.55
N PRO A 140 3.63 -36.95 10.72
CA PRO A 140 4.45 -36.62 11.88
C PRO A 140 5.95 -36.53 11.59
N LYS A 141 6.48 -37.26 10.59
CA LYS A 141 7.90 -37.19 10.17
C LYS A 141 8.26 -35.85 9.49
N LEU A 142 7.28 -35.08 9.07
CA LEU A 142 7.45 -33.74 8.50
C LEU A 142 7.43 -32.65 9.58
N ARG A 143 7.36 -33.01 10.87
CA ARG A 143 7.56 -32.04 11.97
C ARG A 143 8.94 -31.41 11.85
N ARG A 144 9.00 -30.09 12.04
CA ARG A 144 10.23 -29.31 12.15
C ARG A 144 10.14 -28.48 13.41
N GLU A 145 11.28 -28.27 14.07
CA GLU A 145 11.38 -27.36 15.20
C GLU A 145 11.12 -25.92 14.73
N VAL A 146 10.57 -25.10 15.62
CA VAL A 146 10.39 -23.68 15.35
C VAL A 146 11.74 -23.00 15.44
N ILE A 147 12.10 -22.24 14.40
CA ILE A 147 13.39 -21.56 14.30
C ILE A 147 13.20 -20.05 14.52
N GLY A 148 13.89 -19.50 15.52
CA GLY A 148 13.81 -18.11 15.97
C GLY A 148 12.92 -17.92 17.20
N GLY A 149 13.31 -17.00 18.09
CA GLY A 149 12.55 -16.66 19.31
C GLY A 149 12.99 -17.40 20.57
N SER A 150 13.97 -18.31 20.46
CA SER A 150 14.66 -18.94 21.58
C SER A 150 16.17 -18.69 21.51
N GLU A 151 16.86 -18.89 22.64
CA GLU A 151 18.33 -18.86 22.70
C GLU A 151 18.96 -20.09 22.03
N ASP A 152 18.28 -21.24 22.07
CA ASP A 152 18.77 -22.50 21.49
C ASP A 152 18.72 -22.51 19.95
N LEU A 153 17.72 -21.82 19.36
CA LEU A 153 17.54 -21.71 17.91
C LEU A 153 17.35 -20.24 17.50
N PRO A 154 18.38 -19.39 17.65
CA PRO A 154 18.29 -17.99 17.29
C PRO A 154 18.24 -17.85 15.76
N TYR A 155 17.32 -17.02 15.26
CA TYR A 155 17.18 -16.80 13.83
C TYR A 155 16.47 -15.48 13.51
N PRO A 156 16.78 -14.84 12.36
CA PRO A 156 16.02 -13.70 11.85
C PRO A 156 14.52 -14.00 11.76
N ARG A 157 13.70 -12.96 11.91
CA ARG A 157 12.27 -13.07 11.68
C ARG A 157 11.96 -13.08 10.18
N ARG A 158 10.82 -13.69 9.84
CA ARG A 158 10.22 -13.66 8.50
C ARG A 158 8.96 -12.80 8.48
N CYS A 159 8.41 -12.55 7.30
CA CYS A 159 7.14 -11.85 7.16
C CYS A 159 5.98 -12.68 7.71
N ARG A 160 5.18 -12.09 8.60
CA ARG A 160 4.00 -12.71 9.18
C ARG A 160 2.95 -12.99 8.11
N THR A 161 2.41 -14.20 8.11
CA THR A 161 1.35 -14.65 7.18
C THR A 161 0.00 -14.81 7.88
N GLY A 162 0.01 -15.03 9.20
CA GLY A 162 -1.20 -15.19 10.01
C GLY A 162 -2.03 -16.43 9.65
N ARG A 163 -1.45 -17.42 8.94
CA ARG A 163 -2.11 -18.71 8.75
C ARG A 163 -2.31 -19.39 10.11
N PRO A 164 -3.42 -20.12 10.31
CA PRO A 164 -3.69 -20.77 11.59
C PRO A 164 -2.62 -21.84 11.91
N PRO A 165 -2.43 -22.16 13.19
CA PRO A 165 -1.57 -23.25 13.61
C PRO A 165 -2.08 -24.59 13.08
N THR A 166 -1.18 -25.59 13.07
CA THR A 166 -1.53 -26.98 12.80
C THR A 166 -2.51 -27.51 13.85
N LYS A 167 -3.25 -28.57 13.51
CA LYS A 167 -4.12 -29.26 14.47
C LYS A 167 -3.31 -30.07 15.49
N THR A 168 -2.14 -30.54 15.05
CA THR A 168 -1.15 -31.32 15.82
C THR A 168 -0.05 -30.47 16.45
#